data_AF-A0AAD0HXR8-F1
#
_entry.id   AF-A0AAD0HXR8-F1
#
_cell.length_a   1.000
_cell.length_b   1.000
_cell.length_c   1.000
_cell.angle_alpha   90.00
_cell.angle_beta   90.00
_cell.angle_gamma   90.00
#
_symmetry.space_group_name_H-M   'P 1'
#
loop_
_entity.id
_entity.type
_entity.pdbx_description
1 polymer ?
#
loop_
_entity_poly.entity_id
_entity_poly.type
_entity_poly.pdbx_seq_one_letter_code
_entity_poly.pdbx_strand_id
1 'polypeptide(L)'
;MPPVARETCAFVGELLLLDYVKAHLPNFYAVFLDVWHSENSFYLDSCVDALMDALNHSKIPYHYYQNYFLARLAAVQIFYVTPEESLSALFSSGKDAMAHLPIDGMASFSIEMKNPLPALPTPDAAQRSVDAYQSLGVMTLLDIESYRDTSCKRIDSYYLNLLKNLHESTAFIALDNENKPVGYATWVRSVVDNNMVLTCQTALSNNRFNLQCALQRHISINEGVKVSYTRNAFKEMLVW
;
A
#
# COMPACT_ATOMS: atom_id res chain seq x y z
N MET A 1 28.67 1.93 16.09
CA MET A 1 27.52 2.04 15.18
C MET A 1 26.52 3.01 15.79
N PRO A 2 26.01 3.98 15.03
CA PRO A 2 25.02 4.94 15.54
C PRO A 2 23.73 4.25 16.01
N PRO A 3 23.01 4.81 17.01
CA PRO A 3 21.84 4.18 17.62
C PRO A 3 20.78 3.70 16.63
N VAL A 4 20.31 4.59 15.75
CA VAL A 4 19.27 4.26 14.75
C VAL A 4 19.75 3.10 13.86
N ALA A 5 20.95 3.18 13.29
CA ALA A 5 21.49 2.11 12.45
C ALA A 5 21.63 0.77 13.18
N ARG A 6 22.01 0.79 14.46
CA ARG A 6 22.11 -0.42 15.28
C ARG A 6 20.75 -1.08 15.45
N GLU A 7 19.72 -0.31 15.78
CA GLU A 7 18.36 -0.84 15.91
C GLU A 7 17.80 -1.27 14.55
N THR A 8 18.13 -0.58 13.45
CA THR A 8 17.75 -0.99 12.10
C THR A 8 18.29 -2.38 11.79
N CYS A 9 19.56 -2.66 12.09
CA CYS A 9 20.16 -3.99 11.92
C CYS A 9 19.42 -5.07 12.73
N ALA A 10 19.01 -4.76 13.96
CA ALA A 10 18.23 -5.70 14.78
C ALA A 10 16.87 -6.02 14.13
N PHE A 11 16.14 -5.00 13.69
CA PHE A 11 14.84 -5.17 13.04
C PHE A 11 14.93 -5.83 11.65
N VAL A 12 16.01 -5.58 10.89
CA VAL A 12 16.29 -6.35 9.67
C VAL A 12 16.51 -7.83 10.00
N GLY A 13 17.19 -8.14 11.10
CA GLY A 13 17.35 -9.51 11.60
C GLY A 13 16.02 -10.20 11.90
N GLU A 14 15.06 -9.48 12.49
CA GLU A 14 13.70 -10.00 12.71
C GLU A 14 12.97 -10.32 11.39
N LEU A 15 13.08 -9.44 10.39
CA LEU A 15 12.47 -9.66 9.07
C LEU A 15 13.09 -10.86 8.34
N LEU A 16 14.42 -11.02 8.42
CA LEU A 16 15.13 -12.20 7.92
C LEU A 16 14.68 -13.48 8.64
N LEU A 17 14.47 -13.42 9.95
CA LEU A 17 13.95 -14.54 10.73
C LEU A 17 12.53 -14.91 10.28
N LEU A 18 11.66 -13.92 10.08
CA LEU A 18 10.31 -14.14 9.58
C LEU A 18 10.31 -14.81 8.19
N ASP A 19 11.16 -14.35 7.27
CA ASP A 19 11.28 -14.94 5.94
C ASP A 19 11.83 -16.37 6.00
N TYR A 20 12.82 -16.61 6.87
CA TYR A 20 13.33 -17.95 7.13
C TYR A 20 12.26 -18.90 7.68
N VAL A 21 11.51 -18.47 8.70
CA VAL A 21 10.42 -19.25 9.31
C VAL A 21 9.32 -19.52 8.29
N LYS A 22 8.98 -18.55 7.44
CA LYS A 22 8.01 -18.73 6.36
C LYS A 22 8.42 -19.85 5.41
N ALA A 23 9.70 -19.89 5.03
CA ALA A 23 10.22 -20.87 4.07
C ALA A 23 10.46 -22.26 4.68
N HIS A 24 10.89 -22.35 5.95
CA HIS A 24 11.39 -23.60 6.53
C HIS A 24 10.53 -24.15 7.68
N LEU A 25 9.73 -23.31 8.32
CA LEU A 25 8.94 -23.63 9.53
C LEU A 25 7.51 -23.05 9.44
N PRO A 26 6.73 -23.37 8.39
CA PRO A 26 5.47 -22.69 8.09
C PRO A 26 4.43 -22.81 9.21
N ASN A 27 4.48 -23.88 10.01
CA ASN A 27 3.60 -24.07 11.16
C ASN A 27 3.79 -23.01 12.27
N PHE A 28 4.96 -22.35 12.31
CA PHE A 28 5.27 -21.31 13.28
C PHE A 28 5.17 -19.90 12.68
N TYR A 29 5.05 -19.77 11.37
CA TYR A 29 5.07 -18.47 10.69
C TYR A 29 3.97 -17.53 11.19
N ALA A 30 2.73 -18.03 11.31
CA ALA A 30 1.62 -17.24 11.82
C ALA A 30 1.89 -16.71 13.24
N VAL A 31 2.42 -17.56 14.13
CA VAL A 31 2.73 -17.18 15.53
C VAL A 31 3.81 -16.09 15.58
N PHE A 32 4.88 -16.23 14.80
CA PHE A 32 5.95 -15.24 14.75
C PHE A 32 5.48 -13.92 14.14
N LEU A 33 4.64 -13.99 13.10
CA LEU A 33 4.06 -12.83 12.45
C LEU A 33 3.13 -12.06 13.40
N ASP A 34 2.30 -12.78 14.17
CA ASP A 34 1.41 -12.17 15.16
C ASP A 34 2.20 -11.45 16.27
N VAL A 35 3.27 -12.07 16.78
CA VAL A 35 4.16 -11.43 17.77
C VAL A 35 4.78 -10.16 17.19
N TRP A 36 5.35 -10.24 15.99
CA TRP A 36 5.95 -9.09 15.32
C TRP A 36 4.95 -7.94 15.09
N HIS A 37 3.70 -8.26 14.72
CA HIS A 37 2.62 -7.27 14.62
C HIS A 37 2.24 -6.68 15.97
N SER A 38 2.15 -7.49 17.03
CA SER A 38 1.80 -7.00 18.36
C SER A 38 2.82 -5.98 18.88
N GLU A 39 4.11 -6.20 18.62
CA GLU A 39 5.20 -5.29 18.99
C GLU A 39 5.22 -4.01 18.16
N ASN A 40 4.65 -4.00 16.95
CA ASN A 40 4.54 -2.78 16.15
C ASN A 40 3.70 -1.71 16.84
N SER A 41 2.70 -2.08 17.64
CA SER A 41 1.93 -1.10 18.43
C SER A 41 2.83 -0.30 19.39
N PHE A 42 3.86 -0.94 19.95
CA PHE A 42 4.81 -0.26 20.83
C PHE A 42 5.80 0.62 20.04
N TYR A 43 6.38 0.09 18.95
CA TYR A 43 7.41 0.80 18.19
C TYR A 43 6.87 1.85 17.21
N LEU A 44 5.64 1.72 16.73
CA LEU A 44 5.05 2.61 15.73
C LEU A 44 3.96 3.52 16.29
N ASP A 45 3.26 3.17 17.37
CA ASP A 45 2.27 4.09 17.96
C ASP A 45 2.93 4.88 19.10
N SER A 46 3.35 4.19 20.16
CA SER A 46 3.85 4.84 21.38
C SER A 46 5.16 5.61 21.16
N CYS A 47 6.05 5.11 20.31
CA CYS A 47 7.33 5.79 20.03
C CYS A 47 7.17 6.95 19.03
N VAL A 48 6.13 6.98 18.20
CA VAL A 48 5.86 8.09 17.27
C VAL A 48 5.40 9.30 18.02
N ASP A 49 4.41 9.15 18.90
CA ASP A 49 3.90 10.26 19.70
C ASP A 49 5.02 10.93 20.49
N ALA A 50 5.88 10.12 21.11
CA ALA A 50 7.01 10.63 21.87
C ALA A 50 8.14 11.24 21.02
N LEU A 51 8.32 10.81 19.77
CA LEU A 51 9.23 11.46 18.82
C LEU A 51 8.64 12.80 18.35
N MET A 52 7.35 12.83 18.02
CA MET A 52 6.63 14.03 17.61
C MET A 52 6.65 15.09 18.71
N ASP A 53 6.40 14.69 19.97
CA ASP A 53 6.50 15.58 21.12
C ASP A 53 7.90 16.18 21.24
N ALA A 54 8.95 15.36 21.10
CA ALA A 54 10.33 15.80 21.18
C ALA A 54 10.74 16.75 20.03
N LEU A 55 10.21 16.54 18.82
CA LEU A 55 10.44 17.44 17.69
C LEU A 55 9.71 18.79 17.86
N ASN A 56 8.52 18.77 18.46
CA ASN A 56 7.71 19.97 18.67
C ASN A 56 8.14 20.81 19.88
N HIS A 57 8.90 20.22 20.81
CA HIS A 57 9.34 20.89 22.03
C HIS A 57 10.86 20.87 22.16
N SER A 58 11.50 22.02 21.93
CA SER A 58 12.96 22.20 21.97
C SER A 58 13.64 21.92 23.33
N LYS A 59 12.87 21.58 24.37
CA LYS A 59 13.36 21.30 25.72
C LYS A 59 13.17 19.86 26.18
N ILE A 60 12.57 18.99 25.35
CA ILE A 60 12.41 17.59 25.72
C ILE A 60 13.77 16.88 25.59
N PRO A 61 14.23 16.16 26.62
CA PRO A 61 15.46 15.40 26.55
C PRO A 61 15.35 14.28 25.52
N TYR A 62 16.46 14.00 24.84
CA TYR A 62 16.55 12.84 23.96
C TYR A 62 16.41 11.55 24.77
N HIS A 63 15.54 10.66 24.29
CA HIS A 63 15.36 9.33 24.87
C HIS A 63 15.67 8.25 23.85
N TYR A 64 16.38 7.20 24.28
CA TYR A 64 16.88 6.16 23.38
C TYR A 64 15.77 5.47 22.56
N TYR A 65 14.57 5.32 23.11
CA TYR A 65 13.45 4.67 22.43
C TYR A 65 12.92 5.46 21.23
N GLN A 66 13.22 6.76 21.13
CA GLN A 66 12.87 7.60 19.97
C GLN A 66 13.55 7.08 18.68
N ASN A 67 14.64 6.31 18.80
CA ASN A 67 15.28 5.68 17.66
C ASN A 67 14.47 4.52 17.07
N TYR A 68 13.62 3.86 17.87
CA TYR A 68 12.98 2.62 17.46
C TYR A 68 12.03 2.81 16.29
N PHE A 69 11.24 3.89 16.29
CA PHE A 69 10.36 4.22 15.17
C PHE A 69 11.13 4.37 13.86
N LEU A 70 12.14 5.24 13.85
CA LEU A 70 12.96 5.49 12.67
C LEU A 70 13.67 4.22 12.19
N ALA A 71 14.19 3.43 13.13
CA ALA A 71 14.87 2.19 12.84
C ALA A 71 13.93 1.11 12.28
N ARG A 72 12.70 1.00 12.80
CA ARG A 72 11.67 0.03 12.35
C ARG A 72 11.24 0.34 10.92
N LEU A 73 10.98 1.61 10.61
CA LEU A 73 10.68 2.06 9.25
C LEU A 73 11.85 1.81 8.29
N ALA A 74 13.07 2.17 8.71
CA ALA A 74 14.28 1.91 7.93
C ALA A 74 14.45 0.42 7.61
N ALA A 75 14.24 -0.45 8.59
CA ALA A 75 14.41 -1.89 8.42
C ALA A 75 13.44 -2.46 7.38
N VAL A 76 12.16 -2.09 7.46
CA VAL A 76 11.14 -2.49 6.48
C VAL A 76 11.52 -1.99 5.08
N GLN A 77 11.92 -0.73 4.94
CA GLN A 77 12.29 -0.16 3.65
C GLN A 77 13.51 -0.86 3.05
N ILE A 78 14.57 -1.04 3.83
CA ILE A 78 15.80 -1.68 3.35
C ILE A 78 15.51 -3.13 2.96
N PHE A 79 14.76 -3.87 3.78
CA PHE A 79 14.48 -5.28 3.55
C PHE A 79 13.66 -5.55 2.28
N TYR A 80 12.66 -4.71 1.98
CA TYR A 80 11.76 -4.96 0.84
C TYR A 80 12.21 -4.31 -0.47
N VAL A 81 12.96 -3.20 -0.42
CA VAL A 81 13.27 -2.39 -1.61
C VAL A 81 14.73 -2.50 -2.03
N THR A 82 15.63 -2.79 -1.11
CA THR A 82 17.07 -2.69 -1.38
C THR A 82 17.64 -4.06 -1.80
N PRO A 83 18.51 -4.13 -2.82
CA PRO A 83 19.18 -5.38 -3.20
C PRO A 83 19.94 -6.03 -2.03
N GLU A 84 20.01 -7.37 -1.99
CA GLU A 84 20.67 -8.14 -0.92
C GLU A 84 22.11 -7.67 -0.62
N GLU A 85 22.86 -7.25 -1.64
CA GLU A 85 24.24 -6.75 -1.50
C GLU A 85 24.33 -5.52 -0.57
N SER A 86 23.25 -4.73 -0.49
CA SER A 86 23.21 -3.53 0.38
C SER A 86 22.95 -3.86 1.85
N LEU A 87 22.35 -5.02 2.15
CA LEU A 87 22.18 -5.47 3.53
C LEU A 87 23.54 -5.78 4.15
N SER A 88 24.40 -6.52 3.44
CA SER A 88 25.75 -6.85 3.90
C SER A 88 26.60 -5.58 4.16
N ALA A 89 26.45 -4.57 3.30
CA ALA A 89 27.08 -3.27 3.49
C ALA A 89 26.61 -2.60 4.80
N LEU A 90 25.30 -2.56 5.07
CA LEU A 90 24.78 -1.99 6.32
C LEU A 90 25.38 -2.65 7.58
N PHE A 91 25.44 -3.99 7.61
CA PHE A 91 25.97 -4.73 8.76
C PHE A 91 27.48 -4.53 8.96
N SER A 92 28.23 -4.31 7.90
CA SER A 92 29.70 -4.18 7.95
C SER A 92 30.20 -2.74 8.15
N SER A 93 29.39 -1.72 7.86
CA SER A 93 29.80 -0.31 7.87
C SER A 93 30.03 0.31 9.25
N GLY A 94 29.67 -0.37 10.34
CA GLY A 94 30.05 0.04 11.70
C GLY A 94 29.63 1.47 12.06
N LYS A 95 30.58 2.39 12.20
CA LYS A 95 30.31 3.81 12.52
C LYS A 95 29.65 4.57 11.35
N ASP A 96 29.86 4.11 10.12
CA ASP A 96 29.41 4.76 8.89
C ASP A 96 28.04 4.20 8.42
N ALA A 97 27.43 3.31 9.21
CA ALA A 97 26.19 2.62 8.89
C ALA A 97 24.98 3.55 8.60
N MET A 98 24.98 4.78 9.13
CA MET A 98 23.92 5.76 8.83
C MET A 98 23.85 6.14 7.34
N ALA A 99 24.97 6.06 6.61
CA ALA A 99 25.00 6.37 5.17
C ALA A 99 24.23 5.35 4.32
N HIS A 100 23.92 4.19 4.88
CA HIS A 100 23.16 3.12 4.23
C HIS A 100 21.67 3.14 4.61
N LEU A 101 21.26 4.06 5.50
CA LEU A 101 19.86 4.18 5.88
C LEU A 101 19.12 5.12 4.92
N PRO A 102 17.93 4.75 4.43
CA PRO A 102 17.17 5.54 3.47
C PRO A 102 16.37 6.67 4.15
N ILE A 103 16.97 7.41 5.09
CA ILE A 103 16.28 8.38 5.99
C ILE A 103 15.49 9.41 5.17
N ASP A 104 16.10 9.97 4.13
CA ASP A 104 15.47 10.97 3.27
C ASP A 104 14.34 10.37 2.40
N GLY A 105 14.40 9.05 2.15
CA GLY A 105 13.39 8.31 1.38
C GLY A 105 12.23 7.79 2.23
N MET A 106 12.31 7.83 3.57
CA MET A 106 11.25 7.33 4.46
C MET A 106 9.98 8.18 4.41
N ALA A 107 10.11 9.50 4.25
CA ALA A 107 8.96 10.41 4.13
C ALA A 107 8.18 10.21 2.81
N SER A 108 8.85 9.72 1.78
CA SER A 108 8.26 9.35 0.48
C SER A 108 7.70 7.92 0.47
N PHE A 109 7.88 7.20 1.58
CA PHE A 109 7.58 5.78 1.67
C PHE A 109 6.13 5.56 2.11
N SER A 110 5.22 5.60 1.14
CA SER A 110 4.06 4.72 1.22
C SER A 110 4.62 3.30 1.11
N ILE A 111 4.58 2.55 2.22
CA ILE A 111 5.07 1.17 2.33
C ILE A 111 4.73 0.43 1.03
N GLU A 112 5.74 0.06 0.24
CA GLU A 112 5.58 -0.92 -0.84
C GLU A 112 5.28 -2.27 -0.20
N MET A 113 4.09 -2.40 0.39
CA MET A 113 3.52 -3.70 0.67
C MET A 113 3.40 -4.35 -0.70
N LYS A 114 4.24 -5.38 -0.93
CA LYS A 114 4.06 -6.29 -2.07
C LYS A 114 2.58 -6.56 -2.17
N ASN A 115 2.00 -6.26 -3.33
CA ASN A 115 0.57 -6.39 -3.58
C ASN A 115 0.10 -7.77 -3.06
N PRO A 116 -0.64 -7.83 -1.94
CA PRO A 116 -0.98 -9.10 -1.30
C PRO A 116 -2.08 -9.82 -2.07
N LEU A 117 -2.69 -9.14 -3.06
CA LEU A 117 -3.79 -9.67 -3.83
C LEU A 117 -3.31 -10.75 -4.81
N PRO A 118 -4.08 -11.84 -4.95
CA PRO A 118 -3.78 -12.86 -5.93
C PRO A 118 -3.89 -12.31 -7.35
N ALA A 119 -3.14 -12.91 -8.27
CA ALA A 119 -3.29 -12.65 -9.69
C ALA A 119 -4.70 -13.06 -10.14
N LEU A 120 -5.35 -12.22 -10.95
CA LEU A 120 -6.62 -12.59 -11.55
C LEU A 120 -6.39 -13.59 -12.69
N PRO A 121 -7.28 -14.57 -12.90
CA PRO A 121 -7.25 -15.39 -14.11
C PRO A 121 -7.66 -14.55 -15.32
N THR A 122 -7.26 -14.98 -16.51
CA THR A 122 -7.76 -14.38 -17.76
C THR A 122 -9.27 -14.61 -17.87
N PRO A 123 -10.07 -13.58 -18.21
CA PRO A 123 -11.53 -13.71 -18.30
C PRO A 123 -11.95 -14.82 -19.26
N ASP A 124 -12.90 -15.65 -18.82
CA ASP A 124 -13.47 -16.73 -19.64
C ASP A 124 -14.92 -16.38 -20.00
N ALA A 125 -15.20 -16.26 -21.30
CA ALA A 125 -16.53 -15.96 -21.80
C ALA A 125 -17.59 -17.01 -21.38
N ALA A 126 -17.17 -18.23 -21.05
CA ALA A 126 -18.03 -19.29 -20.51
C ALA A 126 -18.36 -19.12 -19.02
N GLN A 127 -17.59 -18.33 -18.26
CA GLN A 127 -17.69 -18.18 -16.80
C GLN A 127 -17.94 -16.74 -16.34
N ARG A 128 -18.68 -15.95 -17.12
CA ARG A 128 -18.96 -14.53 -16.83
C ARG A 128 -19.44 -14.23 -15.41
N SER A 129 -20.26 -15.10 -14.83
CA SER A 129 -20.74 -14.92 -13.46
C SER A 129 -19.63 -15.09 -12.42
N VAL A 130 -18.74 -16.05 -12.62
CA VAL A 130 -17.58 -16.28 -11.74
C VAL A 130 -16.62 -15.10 -11.82
N ASP A 131 -16.34 -14.61 -13.04
CA ASP A 131 -15.47 -13.45 -13.27
C ASP A 131 -16.03 -12.17 -12.60
N ALA A 132 -17.36 -12.00 -12.61
CA ALA A 132 -18.01 -10.89 -11.93
C ALA A 132 -17.86 -10.98 -10.39
N TYR A 133 -18.01 -12.17 -9.80
CA TYR A 133 -17.78 -12.36 -8.36
C TYR A 133 -16.32 -12.15 -7.96
N GLN A 134 -15.37 -12.60 -8.80
CA GLN A 134 -13.95 -12.34 -8.57
C GLN A 134 -13.65 -10.83 -8.61
N SER A 135 -14.23 -10.12 -9.58
CA SER A 135 -14.09 -8.67 -9.69
C SER A 135 -14.65 -7.94 -8.46
N LEU A 136 -15.82 -8.35 -7.95
CA LEU A 136 -16.39 -7.82 -6.71
C LEU A 136 -15.47 -8.06 -5.50
N GLY A 137 -14.94 -9.29 -5.37
CA GLY A 137 -14.02 -9.64 -4.28
C GLY A 137 -12.75 -8.78 -4.31
N VAL A 138 -12.16 -8.60 -5.48
CA VAL A 138 -10.97 -7.77 -5.66
C VAL A 138 -11.24 -6.30 -5.32
N MET A 139 -12.34 -5.72 -5.80
CA MET A 139 -12.70 -4.34 -5.46
C MET A 139 -12.89 -4.17 -3.95
N THR A 140 -13.49 -5.16 -3.30
CA THR A 140 -13.68 -5.19 -1.83
C THR A 140 -12.35 -5.22 -1.10
N LEU A 141 -11.42 -6.11 -1.50
CA LEU A 141 -10.10 -6.18 -0.88
C LEU A 141 -9.30 -4.89 -1.10
N LEU A 142 -9.36 -4.30 -2.30
CA LEU A 142 -8.71 -3.01 -2.57
C LEU A 142 -9.25 -1.87 -1.70
N ASP A 143 -10.56 -1.85 -1.41
CA ASP A 143 -11.15 -0.86 -0.50
C ASP A 143 -10.75 -1.08 0.97
N ILE A 144 -10.62 -2.34 1.40
CA ILE A 144 -10.11 -2.69 2.73
C ILE A 144 -8.65 -2.24 2.87
N GLU A 145 -7.80 -2.62 1.92
CA GLU A 145 -6.35 -2.31 1.94
C GLU A 145 -6.05 -0.82 1.81
N SER A 146 -6.89 -0.08 1.08
CA SER A 146 -6.70 1.37 0.89
C SER A 146 -7.30 2.25 1.97
N TYR A 147 -7.95 1.66 3.00
CA TYR A 147 -8.59 2.35 4.13
C TYR A 147 -9.46 3.55 3.72
N ARG A 148 -10.20 3.46 2.59
CA ARG A 148 -11.09 4.55 2.14
C ARG A 148 -12.48 4.49 2.78
N ASP A 149 -13.14 5.64 2.88
CA ASP A 149 -14.52 5.83 3.40
C ASP A 149 -15.57 4.81 2.90
N THR A 150 -15.32 4.16 1.76
CA THR A 150 -16.18 3.11 1.19
C THR A 150 -16.19 1.81 2.00
N SER A 151 -15.10 1.44 2.67
CA SER A 151 -15.01 0.24 3.51
C SER A 151 -15.85 0.33 4.79
N CYS A 152 -16.19 1.55 5.22
CA CYS A 152 -17.03 1.84 6.39
C CYS A 152 -18.54 1.81 6.08
N LYS A 153 -18.95 1.59 4.83
CA LYS A 153 -20.37 1.52 4.45
C LYS A 153 -20.97 0.17 4.83
N ARG A 154 -22.28 0.15 5.06
CA ARG A 154 -23.02 -1.12 5.25
C ARG A 154 -22.83 -2.01 4.02
N ILE A 155 -22.56 -3.29 4.27
CA ILE A 155 -22.19 -4.27 3.24
C ILE A 155 -23.26 -4.43 2.15
N ASP A 156 -24.55 -4.28 2.51
CA ASP A 156 -25.68 -4.34 1.59
C ASP A 156 -25.61 -3.25 0.50
N SER A 157 -25.43 -2.00 0.93
CA SER A 157 -25.39 -0.82 0.08
C SER A 157 -24.09 -0.78 -0.74
N TYR A 158 -23.00 -1.24 -0.14
CA TYR A 158 -21.71 -1.40 -0.79
C TYR A 158 -21.78 -2.39 -1.96
N TYR A 159 -22.27 -3.60 -1.67
CA TYR A 159 -22.38 -4.68 -2.65
C TYR A 159 -23.31 -4.30 -3.82
N LEU A 160 -24.50 -3.77 -3.53
CA LEU A 160 -25.46 -3.36 -4.57
C LEU A 160 -24.88 -2.31 -5.51
N ASN A 161 -24.09 -1.37 -4.99
CA ASN A 161 -23.47 -0.32 -5.80
C ASN A 161 -22.38 -0.90 -6.73
N LEU A 162 -21.51 -1.77 -6.23
CA LEU A 162 -20.49 -2.40 -7.08
C LEU A 162 -21.10 -3.33 -8.13
N LEU A 163 -22.09 -4.13 -7.74
CA LEU A 163 -22.80 -5.02 -8.67
C LEU A 163 -23.47 -4.24 -9.81
N LYS A 164 -24.08 -3.10 -9.49
CA LYS A 164 -24.65 -2.20 -10.49
C LYS A 164 -23.59 -1.73 -11.49
N ASN A 165 -22.42 -1.26 -11.02
CA ASN A 165 -21.37 -0.78 -11.90
C ASN A 165 -20.77 -1.89 -12.79
N LEU A 166 -20.71 -3.14 -12.30
CA LEU A 166 -20.32 -4.27 -13.14
C LEU A 166 -21.36 -4.58 -14.21
N HIS A 167 -22.65 -4.53 -13.87
CA HIS A 167 -23.73 -4.77 -14.84
C HIS A 167 -23.80 -3.68 -15.92
N GLU A 168 -23.55 -2.42 -15.54
CA GLU A 168 -23.56 -1.27 -16.46
C GLU A 168 -22.24 -1.11 -17.23
N SER A 169 -21.26 -2.00 -17.03
CA SER A 169 -19.91 -1.90 -17.60
C SER A 169 -19.24 -0.55 -17.30
N THR A 170 -19.50 -0.01 -16.11
CA THR A 170 -18.96 1.25 -15.61
C THR A 170 -17.93 1.06 -14.50
N ALA A 171 -17.32 -0.12 -14.44
CA ALA A 171 -16.23 -0.43 -13.53
C ALA A 171 -15.02 -0.97 -14.31
N PHE A 172 -13.82 -0.64 -13.84
CA PHE A 172 -12.55 -1.09 -14.40
C PHE A 172 -11.58 -1.43 -13.28
N ILE A 173 -10.88 -2.57 -13.40
CA ILE A 173 -9.79 -2.96 -12.51
C ILE A 173 -8.49 -2.86 -13.29
N ALA A 174 -7.53 -2.11 -12.75
CA ALA A 174 -6.17 -2.05 -13.27
C ALA A 174 -5.33 -3.19 -12.69
N LEU A 175 -4.55 -3.84 -13.55
CA LEU A 175 -3.65 -4.94 -13.19
C LEU A 175 -2.19 -4.53 -13.42
N ASP A 176 -1.27 -5.11 -12.65
CA ASP A 176 0.17 -5.02 -12.91
C ASP A 176 0.66 -6.06 -13.93
N ASN A 177 1.97 -6.11 -14.14
CA ASN A 177 2.63 -7.04 -15.05
C ASN A 177 2.56 -8.51 -14.59
N GLU A 178 2.25 -8.76 -13.31
CA GLU A 178 2.02 -10.10 -12.75
C GLU A 178 0.53 -10.48 -12.75
N ASN A 179 -0.30 -9.68 -13.42
CA ASN A 179 -1.75 -9.83 -13.47
C ASN A 179 -2.45 -9.65 -12.10
N LYS A 180 -1.80 -8.97 -11.15
CA LYS A 180 -2.37 -8.69 -9.84
C LYS A 180 -3.11 -7.35 -9.84
N PRO A 181 -4.24 -7.24 -9.13
CA PRO A 181 -5.00 -6.00 -9.05
C PRO A 181 -4.26 -4.89 -8.32
N VAL A 182 -4.08 -3.74 -8.96
CA VAL A 182 -3.40 -2.58 -8.35
C VAL A 182 -4.34 -1.44 -7.96
N GLY A 183 -5.54 -1.45 -8.53
CA GLY A 183 -6.59 -0.47 -8.24
C GLY A 183 -7.82 -0.69 -9.11
N TYR A 184 -8.89 0.02 -8.80
CA TYR A 184 -10.10 0.03 -9.60
C TYR A 184 -10.72 1.43 -9.67
N ALA A 185 -11.54 1.65 -10.69
CA ALA A 185 -12.32 2.86 -10.86
C ALA A 185 -13.75 2.53 -11.24
N THR A 186 -14.69 3.34 -10.77
CA THR A 186 -16.09 3.31 -11.23
C THR A 186 -16.50 4.69 -11.72
N TRP A 187 -17.42 4.73 -12.68
CA TRP A 187 -17.95 5.97 -13.21
C TRP A 187 -19.45 5.87 -13.47
N VAL A 188 -20.06 7.01 -13.75
CA VAL A 188 -21.43 7.09 -14.28
C VAL A 188 -21.38 7.88 -15.58
N ARG A 189 -22.15 7.43 -16.57
CA ARG A 189 -22.30 8.18 -17.83
C ARG A 189 -23.33 9.30 -17.63
N SER A 190 -22.91 10.53 -17.89
CA SER A 190 -23.82 11.68 -17.93
C SER A 190 -24.75 11.54 -19.12
N VAL A 191 -26.06 11.58 -18.85
CA VAL A 191 -27.12 11.50 -19.87
C VAL A 191 -27.14 12.75 -20.77
N VAL A 192 -26.56 13.86 -20.31
CA VAL A 192 -26.67 15.17 -20.98
C VAL A 192 -25.55 15.36 -22.01
N ASP A 193 -24.32 14.96 -21.69
CA ASP A 193 -23.13 15.30 -22.51
C ASP A 193 -22.32 14.07 -22.95
N ASN A 194 -22.81 12.85 -22.68
CA ASN A 194 -22.06 11.60 -22.84
C ASN A 194 -20.68 11.59 -22.14
N ASN A 195 -20.51 12.48 -21.15
CA ASN A 195 -19.30 12.59 -20.35
C ASN A 195 -19.30 11.51 -19.26
N MET A 196 -18.13 10.92 -18.98
CA MET A 196 -17.96 10.03 -17.84
C MET A 196 -17.56 10.83 -16.60
N VAL A 197 -18.31 10.65 -15.52
CA VAL A 197 -18.01 11.22 -14.21
C VAL A 197 -17.49 10.09 -13.33
N LEU A 198 -16.23 10.17 -12.90
CA LEU A 198 -15.66 9.19 -11.96
C LEU A 198 -16.38 9.30 -10.62
N THR A 199 -16.88 8.17 -10.13
CA THR A 199 -17.57 8.07 -8.83
C THR A 199 -16.68 7.46 -7.76
N CYS A 200 -15.77 6.56 -8.14
CA CYS A 200 -14.76 6.00 -7.24
C CYS A 200 -13.44 5.82 -7.98
N GLN A 201 -12.34 6.01 -7.25
CA GLN A 201 -11.01 5.63 -7.67
C GLN A 201 -10.24 5.14 -6.44
N THR A 202 -9.94 3.85 -6.41
CA THR A 202 -9.21 3.21 -5.32
C THR A 202 -7.98 2.54 -5.89
N ALA A 203 -6.81 2.78 -5.30
CA ALA A 203 -5.58 2.08 -5.65
C ALA A 203 -4.76 1.86 -4.39
N LEU A 204 -3.93 0.82 -4.42
CA LEU A 204 -2.87 0.66 -3.44
C LEU A 204 -1.94 1.89 -3.51
N SER A 205 -1.36 2.26 -2.36
CA SER A 205 -0.68 3.55 -2.08
C SER A 205 0.25 4.03 -3.21
N ASN A 206 0.99 3.11 -3.83
CA ASN A 206 1.99 3.41 -4.88
C ASN A 206 1.51 3.21 -6.31
N ASN A 207 0.27 2.77 -6.51
CA ASN A 207 -0.26 2.38 -7.81
C ASN A 207 -1.31 3.34 -8.37
N ARG A 208 -1.52 4.50 -7.75
CA ARG A 208 -2.46 5.52 -8.25
C ARG A 208 -2.09 6.01 -9.66
N PHE A 209 -0.80 6.23 -9.92
CA PHE A 209 -0.32 6.60 -11.25
C PHE A 209 -0.56 5.47 -12.27
N ASN A 210 -0.24 4.22 -11.90
CA ASN A 210 -0.48 3.05 -12.74
C ASN A 210 -1.97 2.88 -13.07
N LEU A 211 -2.86 3.09 -12.09
CA LEU A 211 -4.31 3.11 -12.30
C LEU A 211 -4.73 4.21 -13.26
N GLN A 212 -4.20 5.43 -13.12
CA GLN A 212 -4.53 6.53 -14.04
C GLN A 212 -4.08 6.25 -15.47
N CYS A 213 -2.85 5.76 -15.66
CA CYS A 213 -2.36 5.38 -16.98
C CYS A 213 -3.17 4.25 -17.60
N ALA A 214 -3.50 3.21 -16.83
CA ALA A 214 -4.32 2.09 -17.28
C ALA A 214 -5.73 2.53 -17.65
N LEU A 215 -6.36 3.37 -16.82
CA LEU A 215 -7.68 3.93 -17.06
C LEU A 215 -7.68 4.83 -18.29
N GLN A 216 -6.68 5.70 -18.46
CA GLN A 216 -6.57 6.57 -19.63
C GLN A 216 -6.43 5.74 -20.92
N ARG A 217 -5.64 4.67 -20.91
CA ARG A 217 -5.55 3.72 -22.04
C ARG A 217 -6.90 3.06 -22.31
N HIS A 218 -7.55 2.52 -21.28
CA HIS A 218 -8.84 1.84 -21.42
C HIS A 218 -9.94 2.77 -21.98
N ILE A 219 -10.01 4.00 -21.49
CA ILE A 219 -10.97 5.00 -21.98
C ILE A 219 -10.60 5.47 -23.38
N SER A 220 -9.32 5.78 -23.66
CA SER A 220 -8.89 6.27 -24.97
C SER A 220 -9.05 5.24 -26.09
N ILE A 221 -8.96 3.95 -25.78
CA ILE A 221 -9.21 2.85 -26.72
C ILE A 221 -10.70 2.69 -27.01
N ASN A 222 -11.56 2.96 -26.02
CA ASN A 222 -12.98 2.63 -26.13
C ASN A 222 -13.88 3.83 -26.46
N GLU A 223 -13.64 5.04 -25.94
CA GLU A 223 -14.53 6.19 -26.13
C GLU A 223 -13.77 7.55 -26.03
N GLY A 224 -13.96 8.45 -26.99
CA GLY A 224 -13.37 9.80 -27.05
C GLY A 224 -13.96 10.78 -26.01
N VAL A 225 -13.76 10.50 -24.73
CA VAL A 225 -14.54 11.09 -23.62
C VAL A 225 -13.70 12.03 -22.73
N LYS A 226 -14.31 13.11 -22.26
CA LYS A 226 -13.76 14.03 -21.24
C LYS A 226 -14.07 13.50 -19.83
N VAL A 227 -13.03 13.25 -19.04
CA VAL A 227 -13.14 12.83 -17.64
C VAL A 227 -13.30 14.06 -16.76
N SER A 228 -14.38 14.11 -15.98
CA SER A 228 -14.56 15.14 -14.95
C SER A 228 -14.32 14.55 -13.56
N TYR A 229 -13.41 15.16 -12.81
CA TYR A 229 -13.04 14.74 -11.47
C TYR A 229 -13.90 15.50 -10.44
N THR A 230 -14.75 14.80 -9.69
CA THR A 230 -15.55 15.39 -8.60
C THR A 230 -14.72 15.74 -7.37
N ARG A 231 -13.53 15.16 -7.23
CA ARG A 231 -12.50 15.59 -6.27
C ARG A 231 -11.14 15.54 -6.96
N ASN A 232 -10.52 16.70 -7.13
CA ASN A 232 -9.15 16.82 -7.64
C ASN A 232 -8.19 16.09 -6.69
N ALA A 233 -7.84 14.84 -7.00
CA ALA A 233 -6.75 14.10 -6.35
C ALA A 233 -5.40 14.85 -6.48
N PHE A 234 -5.29 15.79 -7.43
CA PHE A 234 -4.14 16.70 -7.57
C PHE A 234 -4.03 17.76 -6.46
N LYS A 235 -5.12 18.10 -5.75
CA LYS A 235 -5.02 19.10 -4.66
C LYS A 235 -4.35 18.56 -3.40
N GLU A 236 -4.27 17.24 -3.21
CA GLU A 236 -3.57 16.64 -2.07
C GLU A 236 -2.06 16.49 -2.31
N MET A 237 -1.58 16.48 -3.57
CA MET A 237 -0.13 16.49 -3.89
C MET A 237 0.53 17.87 -3.74
N LEU A 238 -0.22 18.94 -3.46
CA LEU A 238 0.31 20.30 -3.29
C LEU A 238 0.24 20.81 -1.84
N VAL A 239 -0.10 19.95 -0.88
CA VAL A 239 -0.21 20.29 0.55
C VAL A 239 0.84 19.56 1.42
N TRP A 240 1.82 18.91 0.81
CA TRP A 240 3.03 18.42 1.50
C TRP A 240 4.27 18.89 0.75
#